data_AF-A0A2M7SLU5-F1
#
_entry.id   AF-A0A2M7SLU5-F1
#
_cell.length_a   1.000
_cell.length_b   1.000
_cell.length_c   1.000
_cell.angle_alpha   90.00
_cell.angle_beta   90.00
_cell.angle_gamma   90.00
#
_symmetry.space_group_name_H-M   'P 1'
#
loop_
_entity.id
_entity.type
_entity.pdbx_description
1 polymer ?
#
loop_
_entity_poly.entity_id
_entity_poly.type
_entity_poly.pdbx_seq_one_letter_code
_entity_poly.pdbx_strand_id
1 'polypeptide(L)' 'HAAGEKLGGKGAAMGDVSMSFWPFPKIPVTLLLWREDEEFPPDGNILFDASIKDILPVEDIAFLAGTVVYKLMAFSGV' A
#
# COMPACT_ATOMS: atom_id res chain seq x y z
N HIS A 1 -4.40 -10.69 4.08
CA HIS A 1 -3.30 -11.34 3.34
C HIS A 1 -3.73 -11.87 1.98
N ALA A 2 -4.70 -12.80 1.90
CA ALA A 2 -5.10 -13.43 0.63
C ALA A 2 -5.43 -12.48 -0.54
N ALA A 3 -6.10 -11.35 -0.30
CA ALA A 3 -6.46 -10.41 -1.38
C ALA A 3 -5.25 -9.69 -1.99
N GLY A 4 -4.28 -9.27 -1.18
CA GLY A 4 -3.10 -8.59 -1.73
C GLY A 4 -2.04 -9.53 -2.28
N GLU A 5 -1.92 -10.76 -1.77
CA GLU A 5 -1.12 -11.80 -2.42
C GLU A 5 -1.68 -12.15 -3.81
N LYS A 6 -3.01 -12.22 -3.96
CA LYS A 6 -3.67 -12.39 -5.27
C LYS A 6 -3.35 -11.24 -6.25
N LEU A 7 -3.08 -10.04 -5.73
CA LEU A 7 -2.63 -8.89 -6.51
C LEU A 7 -1.10 -8.84 -6.71
N GLY A 8 -0.38 -9.92 -6.37
CA GLY A 8 1.07 -10.01 -6.51
C GLY A 8 1.84 -9.27 -5.43
N GLY A 9 1.17 -8.85 -4.35
CA GLY A 9 1.79 -8.22 -3.21
C GLY A 9 2.69 -9.19 -2.44
N LYS A 10 3.75 -8.65 -1.84
CA LYS A 10 4.66 -9.38 -0.96
C LYS A 10 4.57 -8.82 0.45
N GLY A 11 4.47 -9.67 1.45
CA GLY A 11 4.47 -9.23 2.85
C GLY A 11 5.73 -8.43 3.20
N ALA A 12 5.55 -7.41 4.03
CA ALA A 12 6.65 -6.66 4.65
C ALA A 12 6.63 -6.86 6.18
N ALA A 13 7.73 -6.50 6.84
CA ALA A 13 7.91 -6.68 8.29
C ALA A 13 7.76 -5.35 9.03
N MET A 14 6.63 -4.66 8.82
CA MET A 14 6.30 -3.36 9.42
C MET A 14 4.83 -3.36 9.89
N GLY A 15 4.54 -2.70 11.03
CA GLY A 15 3.20 -2.61 11.62
C GLY A 15 2.56 -3.98 11.90
N ASP A 16 1.24 -4.02 12.00
CA ASP A 16 0.50 -5.28 12.20
C ASP A 16 0.32 -6.05 10.90
N VAL A 17 0.05 -5.32 9.82
CA VAL A 17 -0.08 -5.87 8.47
C VAL A 17 0.60 -4.92 7.49
N SER A 18 1.59 -5.42 6.75
CA SER A 18 2.15 -4.66 5.63
C SER A 18 2.40 -5.49 4.40
N MET A 19 2.31 -4.84 3.25
CA MET A 19 2.42 -5.48 1.96
C MET A 19 2.91 -4.50 0.89
N SER A 20 3.95 -4.91 0.18
CA SER A 20 4.56 -4.17 -0.91
C SER A 20 4.08 -4.67 -2.26
N PHE A 21 3.82 -3.73 -3.16
CA PHE A 21 3.39 -3.94 -4.53
C PHE A 21 4.37 -3.24 -5.47
N TRP A 22 4.49 -3.73 -6.70
CA TRP A 22 5.28 -3.10 -7.75
C TRP A 22 4.41 -2.84 -8.98
N PRO A 23 3.57 -1.78 -8.96
CA PRO A 23 2.81 -1.38 -10.14
C PRO A 23 3.72 -1.09 -11.34
N PHE A 24 4.95 -0.65 -11.07
CA PHE A 24 6.02 -0.49 -12.05
C PHE A 24 7.36 -1.01 -11.50
N PRO A 25 8.34 -1.40 -12.36
CA PRO A 25 9.59 -2.04 -11.91
C PRO A 25 10.42 -1.24 -10.90
N LYS A 26 10.35 0.09 -10.93
CA LYS A 26 11.14 0.99 -10.06
C LYS A 26 10.27 1.77 -9.06
N ILE A 27 8.99 1.41 -8.93
CA ILE A 27 8.05 2.11 -8.05
C ILE A 27 7.43 1.09 -7.09
N PRO A 28 8.14 0.72 -6.02
CA PRO A 28 7.54 -0.03 -4.92
C PRO A 28 6.54 0.86 -4.17
N VAL A 29 5.37 0.29 -3.85
CA VAL A 29 4.34 0.92 -3.02
C VAL A 29 4.04 -0.03 -1.87
N THR A 30 4.22 0.42 -0.63
CA THR A 30 3.96 -0.41 0.55
C THR A 30 2.76 0.11 1.32
N LEU A 31 1.76 -0.73 1.49
CA LEU A 31 0.68 -0.48 2.43
C LEU A 31 1.08 -0.99 3.80
N LEU A 32 0.81 -0.20 4.82
CA LEU A 32 1.10 -0.45 6.21
C LEU A 32 -0.15 -0.16 7.01
N LEU A 33 -0.64 -1.12 7.77
CA LEU A 33 -1.86 -1.02 8.55
C LEU A 33 -1.57 -1.39 10.00
N TRP A 34 -2.12 -0.60 10.90
CA TRP A 34 -2.24 -0.89 12.32
C TRP A 34 -3.69 -1.14 12.65
N ARG A 35 -3.94 -2.17 13.45
CA ARG A 35 -5.26 -2.46 13.98
C ARG A 35 -5.52 -1.50 15.14
N GLU A 36 -6.79 -1.37 15.45
CA GLU A 36 -7.21 -0.77 16.71
C GLU A 36 -6.58 -1.54 17.88
N ASP A 37 -6.08 -0.80 18.87
CA ASP A 37 -5.71 -1.34 20.17
C ASP A 37 -6.38 -0.52 21.30
N GLU A 38 -6.00 -0.81 22.55
CA GLU A 38 -6.62 -0.16 23.71
C GLU A 38 -6.30 1.35 23.81
N GLU A 39 -5.25 1.82 23.14
CA GLU A 39 -4.71 3.18 23.26
C GLU A 39 -4.97 4.01 21.98
N PHE A 40 -5.02 3.37 20.81
CA PHE A 40 -5.08 4.02 19.50
C PHE A 40 -6.14 3.42 18.54
N PRO A 41 -6.81 4.28 17.74
CA PRO A 41 -7.70 3.82 16.67
C PRO A 41 -6.91 3.13 15.53
N PRO A 42 -7.58 2.36 14.65
CA PRO A 42 -6.91 1.76 13.51
C PRO A 42 -6.38 2.84 12.57
N ASP A 43 -5.19 2.62 12.01
CA ASP A 43 -4.51 3.58 11.14
C ASP A 43 -3.81 2.89 9.97
N GLY A 44 -3.49 3.66 8.93
CA GLY A 44 -2.85 3.14 7.74
C GLY A 44 -1.99 4.16 7.01
N ASN A 45 -0.85 3.70 6.51
CA ASN A 45 0.08 4.50 5.71
C ASN A 45 0.36 3.85 4.36
N ILE A 46 0.59 4.70 3.36
CA ILE A 46 1.09 4.32 2.04
C ILE A 46 2.51 4.87 1.91
N LEU A 47 3.48 3.96 1.82
CA LEU A 47 4.89 4.31 1.76
C LEU A 47 5.42 4.15 0.33
N PHE A 48 6.18 5.15 -0.09
CA PHE A 48 6.99 5.14 -1.30
C PHE A 48 8.46 5.31 -0.90
N ASP A 49 9.37 4.77 -1.71
CA ASP A 49 10.78 5.11 -1.52
C ASP A 49 11.08 6.51 -2.10
N ALA A 50 12.22 7.08 -1.68
CA ALA A 50 12.56 8.47 -1.97
C ALA A 50 12.75 8.78 -3.47
N SER A 51 12.95 7.77 -4.32
CA SER A 51 13.12 7.96 -5.77
C SER A 51 11.83 8.34 -6.49
N ILE A 52 10.66 8.16 -5.86
CA ILE A 52 9.36 8.37 -6.50
C ILE A 52 9.19 9.79 -7.04
N LYS A 53 9.73 10.79 -6.32
CA LYS A 53 9.65 12.21 -6.68
C LYS A 53 10.41 12.55 -7.96
N ASP A 54 11.38 11.71 -8.33
CA ASP A 54 12.19 11.87 -9.53
C ASP A 54 11.58 11.10 -10.72
N ILE A 55 10.54 10.30 -10.48
CA ILE A 55 9.89 9.44 -11.48
C ILE A 55 8.49 9.95 -11.84
N LEU A 56 7.69 10.38 -10.85
CA LEU A 56 6.31 10.80 -11.05
C LEU A 56 6.04 12.20 -10.45
N PRO A 57 5.18 13.01 -11.09
CA PRO A 57 4.65 14.22 -10.48
C PRO A 57 3.73 13.88 -9.30
N VAL A 58 3.50 14.86 -8.42
CA VAL A 58 2.77 14.65 -7.15
C VAL A 58 1.33 14.16 -7.37
N GLU A 59 0.67 14.64 -8.42
CA GLU A 59 -0.70 14.24 -8.79
C GLU A 59 -0.77 12.76 -9.16
N ASP A 60 0.23 12.26 -9.89
CA ASP A 60 0.31 10.86 -10.29
C ASP A 60 0.67 9.95 -9.12
N ILE A 61 1.46 10.43 -8.16
CA ILE A 61 1.73 9.70 -6.89
C ILE A 61 0.43 9.51 -6.11
N ALA A 62 -0.36 10.57 -5.96
CA ALA A 62 -1.66 10.52 -5.29
C ALA A 62 -2.64 9.58 -6.02
N PHE A 63 -2.68 9.64 -7.36
CA PHE A 63 -3.50 8.76 -8.17
C PHE A 63 -3.08 7.28 -8.04
N LEU A 64 -1.77 7.00 -8.07
CA LEU A 64 -1.23 5.65 -7.91
C LEU A 64 -1.56 5.07 -6.53
N ALA A 65 -1.40 5.88 -5.47
CA ALA A 65 -1.76 5.51 -4.10
C ALA A 65 -3.23 5.06 -4.02
N GLY A 66 -4.16 5.89 -4.53
CA GLY A 66 -5.59 5.55 -4.58
C GLY A 66 -5.88 4.31 -5.42
N THR A 67 -5.24 4.17 -6.57
CA THR A 67 -5.42 3.02 -7.47
C THR A 67 -5.06 1.69 -6.79
N VAL A 68 -3.97 1.65 -6.02
CA VAL A 68 -3.58 0.44 -5.26
C VAL A 68 -4.65 0.09 -4.23
N VAL A 69 -5.15 1.06 -3.47
CA VAL A 69 -6.20 0.86 -2.46
C VAL A 69 -7.49 0.37 -3.09
N TYR A 70 -8.00 1.04 -4.13
CA TYR A 70 -9.26 0.64 -4.77
C TYR A 70 -9.19 -0.75 -5.40
N LYS A 71 -8.04 -1.11 -6.01
CA LYS A 71 -7.84 -2.48 -6.51
C LYS A 71 -7.89 -3.49 -5.37
N LEU A 72 -7.26 -3.20 -4.24
CA LEU A 72 -7.31 -4.11 -3.09
C LEU A 72 -8.72 -4.26 -2.52
N MET A 73 -9.50 -3.18 -2.44
CA MET A 73 -10.90 -3.24 -2.00
C MET A 73 -11.72 -4.13 -2.93
N ALA A 74 -11.61 -3.93 -4.25
CA ALA A 74 -12.31 -4.73 -5.25
C ALA A 74 -11.99 -6.24 -5.15
N PHE A 75 -10.76 -6.61 -4.82
CA PHE A 75 -10.36 -8.01 -4.62
C PHE A 75 -10.69 -8.57 -3.22
N SER A 76 -10.97 -7.68 -2.27
CA SER A 76 -11.37 -8.03 -0.91
C SER A 76 -12.89 -8.22 -0.76
N GLY A 77 -13.66 -7.88 -1.80
CA GLY A 77 -15.13 -8.02 -1.81
C GLY A 77 -15.84 -6.94 -0.98
N VAL A 78 -15.19 -5.80 -0.77
CA VAL A 78 -15.73 -4.62 -0.09
C VAL A 78 -16.14 -3.58 -1.12
#